data_AF-A0A1H6WWH1-F1
#
_entry.id   AF-A0A1H6WWH1-F1
#
_cell.length_a   1.000
_cell.length_b   1.000
_cell.length_c   1.000
_cell.angle_alpha   90.00
_cell.angle_beta   90.00
_cell.angle_gamma   90.00
#
_symmetry.space_group_name_H-M   'P 1'
#
loop_
_entity.id
_entity.type
_entity.pdbx_description
1 polymer ?
#
loop_
_entity_poly.entity_id
_entity_poly.type
_entity_poly.pdbx_seq_one_letter_code
_entity_poly.pdbx_strand_id
1 'polypeptide(L)'
;MKDITVKQVSERDTSKSCSCCGRTRDANRVERGLYVCNECDTVANADVNGAENIRQKVSPSLACDGRDRSNGWLAQPSTFLFDKETGAFAPQEQVTS
;
A
#
# COMPACT_ATOMS: atom_id res chain seq x y z
N MET A 1 -11.58 13.74 20.01
CA MET A 1 -10.31 13.18 19.52
C MET A 1 -10.33 11.70 19.87
N LYS A 2 -10.34 10.80 18.88
CA LYS A 2 -10.22 9.36 19.16
C LYS A 2 -8.73 9.05 19.18
N ASP A 3 -8.25 8.42 20.25
CA ASP A 3 -6.85 8.05 20.39
C ASP A 3 -6.45 6.97 19.36
N ILE A 4 -5.20 7.01 18.91
CA ILE A 4 -4.63 6.00 18.02
C ILE A 4 -3.95 4.92 18.87
N THR A 5 -4.53 3.72 18.90
CA THR A 5 -3.91 2.57 19.57
C THR A 5 -2.77 2.02 18.72
N VAL A 6 -1.56 2.01 19.26
CA VAL A 6 -0.37 1.47 18.60
C VAL A 6 -0.08 0.06 19.10
N LYS A 7 0.05 -0.91 18.18
CA LYS A 7 0.50 -2.27 18.47
C LYS A 7 1.86 -2.51 17.84
N GLN A 8 2.87 -2.80 18.67
CA GLN A 8 4.19 -3.19 18.17
C GLN A 8 4.21 -4.67 17.77
N VAL A 9 4.83 -4.95 16.63
CA VAL A 9 5.01 -6.30 16.09
C VAL A 9 6.44 -6.41 15.58
N SER A 10 7.02 -7.61 15.70
CA SER A 10 8.37 -7.85 15.22
C SER A 10 8.46 -7.72 13.69
N GLU A 11 9.36 -6.84 13.25
CA GLU A 11 9.72 -6.63 11.84
C GLU A 11 10.74 -7.66 11.34
N ARG A 12 11.25 -8.54 12.20
CA ARG A 12 12.27 -9.52 11.82
C ARG A 12 11.78 -10.37 10.64
N ASP A 13 12.64 -10.49 9.63
CA ASP A 13 12.46 -11.23 8.38
C ASP A 13 11.27 -10.81 7.49
N THR A 14 10.56 -9.73 7.84
CA THR A 14 9.45 -9.22 7.00
C THR A 14 9.93 -8.66 5.66
N SER A 15 11.18 -8.26 5.56
CA SER A 15 11.75 -7.71 4.32
C SER A 15 12.22 -8.78 3.33
N LYS A 16 12.19 -10.06 3.70
CA LYS A 16 12.64 -11.21 2.88
C LYS A 16 11.48 -12.03 2.33
N SER A 17 10.33 -12.01 3.01
CA SER A 17 9.10 -12.65 2.57
C SER A 17 8.38 -11.80 1.52
N CYS A 18 7.86 -12.45 0.48
CA CYS A 18 7.04 -11.79 -0.53
C CYS A 18 5.65 -11.57 0.03
N SER A 19 5.21 -10.32 0.07
CA SER A 19 3.85 -9.98 0.50
C SER A 19 2.75 -10.44 -0.46
N CYS A 20 3.08 -10.75 -1.71
CA CYS A 20 2.12 -11.23 -2.71
C CYS A 20 1.93 -12.75 -2.62
N CYS A 21 3.01 -13.53 -2.66
CA CYS A 21 2.95 -14.99 -2.75
C CYS A 21 3.47 -15.74 -1.52
N GLY A 22 3.99 -15.04 -0.51
CA GLY A 22 4.50 -15.64 0.75
C GLY A 22 5.91 -16.23 0.67
N ARG A 23 6.53 -16.34 -0.51
CA ARG A 23 7.87 -16.93 -0.67
C ARG A 23 8.93 -16.11 0.08
N THR A 24 9.76 -16.79 0.88
CA THR A 24 10.85 -16.16 1.63
C THR A 24 12.21 -16.57 1.09
N ARG A 25 13.03 -15.59 0.70
CA ARG A 25 14.43 -15.78 0.28
C ARG A 25 15.25 -14.53 0.58
N ASP A 26 16.51 -14.71 0.97
CA ASP A 26 17.43 -13.59 1.18
C ASP A 26 17.64 -12.76 -0.10
N ALA A 27 17.73 -13.44 -1.25
CA ALA A 27 17.90 -12.81 -2.55
C ALA A 27 16.71 -11.96 -3.00
N ASN A 28 15.55 -12.05 -2.33
CA ASN A 28 14.39 -11.23 -2.69
C ASN A 28 14.63 -9.74 -2.37
N ARG A 29 15.40 -9.43 -1.30
CA ARG A 29 15.83 -8.06 -0.99
C ARG A 29 17.18 -7.82 -1.64
N VAL A 30 17.16 -7.26 -2.84
CA VAL A 30 18.35 -7.07 -3.67
C VAL A 30 19.29 -6.02 -3.03
N GLU A 31 18.73 -4.87 -2.67
CA GLU A 31 19.47 -3.77 -2.04
C GLU A 31 18.51 -2.90 -1.22
N ARG A 32 19.01 -1.83 -0.57
CA ARG A 32 18.13 -0.89 0.14
C ARG A 32 17.18 -0.24 -0.88
N GLY A 33 15.88 -0.34 -0.63
CA GLY A 33 14.86 0.24 -1.49
C GLY A 33 14.45 -0.61 -2.68
N LEU A 34 15.06 -1.78 -2.94
CA LEU A 34 14.67 -2.68 -4.03
C LEU A 34 14.37 -4.09 -3.53
N TYR A 35 13.17 -4.57 -3.90
CA TYR A 35 12.70 -5.92 -3.65
C TYR A 35 12.20 -6.55 -4.94
N VAL A 36 12.60 -7.80 -5.20
CA VAL A 36 12.24 -8.57 -6.39
C VAL A 36 11.89 -10.00 -5.99
N CYS A 37 10.70 -10.47 -6.36
CA CYS A 37 10.31 -11.86 -6.18
C CYS A 37 10.17 -12.58 -7.53
N ASN A 38 11.13 -13.42 -7.88
CA ASN A 38 11.13 -14.19 -9.14
C ASN A 38 10.09 -15.32 -9.19
N GLU A 39 9.23 -15.48 -8.17
CA GLU A 39 8.16 -16.48 -8.18
C GLU A 39 6.84 -15.93 -8.76
N CYS A 40 6.57 -14.66 -8.50
CA CYS A 40 5.32 -13.99 -8.87
C CYS A 40 5.59 -12.63 -9.53
N ASP A 41 6.83 -12.39 -9.93
CA ASP A 41 7.32 -11.20 -10.62
C ASP A 41 7.05 -9.87 -9.89
N THR A 42 6.82 -9.92 -8.57
CA THR A 42 6.63 -8.71 -7.76
C THR A 42 7.93 -7.92 -7.70
N VAL A 43 7.90 -6.69 -8.20
CA VAL A 43 8.97 -5.69 -8.04
C VAL A 43 8.41 -4.51 -7.26
N ALA A 44 9.04 -4.16 -6.14
CA ALA A 44 8.56 -3.11 -5.26
C ALA A 44 9.71 -2.46 -4.49
N ASN A 45 9.40 -1.37 -3.79
CA ASN A 45 10.29 -0.88 -2.76
C ASN A 45 10.34 -1.86 -1.58
N ALA A 46 11.54 -2.17 -1.08
CA ALA A 46 11.72 -3.16 -0.02
C ALA A 46 11.04 -2.78 1.31
N ASP A 47 10.94 -1.49 1.62
CA ASP A 47 10.29 -1.00 2.84
C ASP A 47 8.75 -1.06 2.70
N VAL A 48 8.23 -0.81 1.49
CA VAL A 48 6.80 -1.01 1.17
C VAL A 48 6.40 -2.48 1.31
N ASN A 49 7.20 -3.40 0.77
CA ASN A 49 6.96 -4.84 0.95
C ASN A 49 7.01 -5.25 2.44
N GLY A 50 7.98 -4.71 3.19
CA GLY A 50 8.08 -4.94 4.63
C GLY A 50 6.85 -4.45 5.41
N ALA A 51 6.40 -3.23 5.13
CA ALA A 51 5.21 -2.63 5.75
C ALA A 51 3.94 -3.43 5.43
N GLU A 52 3.79 -3.88 4.18
CA GLU A 52 2.71 -4.75 3.75
C GLU A 52 2.69 -6.07 4.55
N ASN A 53 3.85 -6.72 4.71
CA ASN A 53 3.95 -7.94 5.53
C ASN A 53 3.60 -7.70 7.01
N ILE A 54 3.97 -6.56 7.58
CA ILE A 54 3.56 -6.18 8.94
C ILE A 54 2.04 -5.98 9.01
N ARG A 55 1.45 -5.27 8.03
CA ARG A 55 0.00 -5.09 7.95
C ARG A 55 -0.73 -6.43 7.94
N GLN A 56 -0.28 -7.38 7.12
CA GLN A 56 -0.89 -8.72 7.03
C GLN A 56 -0.84 -9.49 8.36
N LYS A 57 0.20 -9.30 9.19
CA LYS A 57 0.28 -9.89 10.54
C LYS A 57 -0.69 -9.25 11.54
N VAL A 58 -0.98 -7.96 11.41
CA VAL A 58 -1.79 -7.18 12.37
C VAL A 58 -3.26 -7.16 12.01
N SER A 59 -3.56 -6.99 10.72
CA SER A 59 -4.89 -6.95 10.13
C SER A 59 -4.92 -7.89 8.93
N PRO A 60 -5.23 -9.18 9.15
CA PRO A 60 -5.32 -10.18 8.08
C PRO A 60 -6.53 -9.98 7.14
N SER A 61 -7.22 -8.83 7.22
CA SER A 61 -8.51 -8.59 6.56
C SER A 61 -8.43 -8.79 5.04
N LEU A 62 -8.95 -9.96 4.66
CA LEU A 62 -9.44 -10.50 3.39
C LEU A 62 -8.67 -10.14 2.11
N ALA A 63 -7.89 -11.14 1.70
CA ALA A 63 -7.56 -11.55 0.33
C ALA A 63 -6.98 -10.49 -0.62
N CYS A 64 -5.85 -10.85 -1.23
CA CYS A 64 -5.40 -10.29 -2.49
C CYS A 64 -6.33 -10.74 -3.65
N ASP A 65 -7.65 -10.64 -3.50
CA ASP A 65 -8.62 -11.04 -4.54
C ASP A 65 -8.84 -9.96 -5.61
N GLY A 66 -8.01 -8.92 -5.59
CA GLY A 66 -8.10 -7.79 -6.53
C GLY A 66 -9.20 -6.80 -6.18
N ARG A 67 -9.93 -6.96 -5.06
CA ARG A 67 -10.73 -5.85 -4.52
C ARG A 67 -9.80 -4.78 -3.97
N ASP A 68 -10.21 -3.54 -4.24
CA ASP A 68 -9.59 -2.33 -3.74
C ASP A 68 -9.22 -2.53 -2.27
N ARG A 69 -7.91 -2.52 -1.98
CA ARG A 69 -7.39 -2.65 -0.63
C ARG A 69 -7.82 -1.39 0.07
N SER A 70 -8.95 -1.49 0.76
CA SER A 70 -9.67 -0.42 1.43
C SER A 70 -8.73 0.74 1.71
N ASN A 71 -9.10 1.90 1.18
CA ASN A 71 -8.73 3.24 1.62
C ASN A 71 -8.22 3.33 3.06
N GLY A 72 -8.52 2.46 4.03
CA GLY A 72 -9.77 2.61 4.72
C GLY A 72 -9.70 3.97 5.37
N TRP A 73 -10.57 4.89 4.98
CA TRP A 73 -10.55 6.27 5.49
C TRP A 73 -9.15 6.94 5.60
N LEU A 74 -8.16 6.55 4.78
CA LEU A 74 -7.20 7.53 4.30
C LEU A 74 -8.05 8.62 3.65
N ALA A 75 -7.63 9.87 3.88
CA ALA A 75 -8.33 11.07 3.45
C ALA A 75 -9.00 10.79 2.10
N GLN A 76 -10.28 11.13 1.98
CA GLN A 76 -10.88 11.33 0.67
C GLN A 76 -10.38 12.73 0.28
N PRO A 77 -9.19 12.90 -0.36
CA PRO A 77 -8.83 14.21 -0.81
C PRO A 77 -9.92 14.61 -1.79
N SER A 78 -10.53 15.76 -1.56
CA SER A 78 -11.32 16.39 -2.60
C SER A 78 -10.39 16.65 -3.76
N THR A 79 -10.50 15.85 -4.82
CA THR A 79 -9.77 16.11 -6.06
C THR A 79 -10.41 17.34 -6.68
N PHE A 80 -9.68 18.45 -6.66
CA PHE A 80 -10.06 19.65 -7.38
C PHE A 80 -9.33 19.68 -8.71
N LEU A 81 -10.08 19.78 -9.82
CA LEU A 81 -9.52 20.03 -11.13
C LEU A 81 -9.40 21.54 -11.34
N PHE A 82 -8.25 21.97 -11.85
CA PHE A 82 -8.03 23.36 -12.24
C PHE A 82 -8.58 23.58 -13.65
N ASP A 83 -9.63 24.39 -13.75
CA ASP A 83 -10.18 24.84 -15.02
C ASP A 83 -9.33 25.98 -15.58
N LYS A 84 -8.77 25.76 -16.77
CA LYS A 84 -7.91 26.75 -17.46
C LYS A 84 -8.69 27.89 -18.09
N GLU A 85 -9.99 27.72 -18.33
CA GLU A 85 -10.84 28.74 -18.94
C GLU A 85 -11.33 29.73 -17.88
N THR A 86 -11.77 29.22 -16.74
CA THR A 86 -12.27 30.06 -15.63
C THR A 86 -11.21 30.42 -14.59
N GLY A 87 -10.08 29.71 -14.56
CA GLY A 87 -9.01 29.91 -13.59
C GLY A 87 -9.34 29.41 -12.18
N ALA A 88 -10.35 28.56 -12.02
CA ALA A 88 -10.87 28.11 -10.73
C ALA A 88 -10.68 26.61 -10.50
N PHE A 89 -10.70 26.21 -9.23
CA PHE A 89 -10.65 24.81 -8.80
C PHE A 89 -12.07 24.29 -8.59
N ALA A 90 -12.48 23.22 -9.29
CA ALA A 90 -13.80 22.60 -9.17
C ALA A 90 -13.72 21.16 -8.61
N PRO A 91 -14.61 20.75 -7.68
CA PRO A 91 -14.65 19.37 -7.19
C PRO A 91 -14.97 18.36 -8.31
N GLN A 92 -14.40 17.17 -8.22
CA GLN A 92 -14.56 16.08 -9.21
C GLN A 92 -16.02 15.56 -9.38
N GLU A 93 -16.96 15.96 -8.52
CA GLU A 93 -18.35 15.44 -8.46
C GLU A 93 -19.30 15.92 -9.57
N GLN A 94 -18.82 16.59 -10.63
CA GLN A 94 -19.66 17.09 -11.72
C GLN A 94 -19.26 16.65 -13.15
N VAL A 95 -18.58 15.51 -13.31
CA VAL A 95 -18.29 14.96 -14.65
C VAL A 95 -18.71 13.50 -14.76
N THR A 96 -20.02 13.26 -14.64
CA THR A 96 -20.67 12.12 -15.31
C THR A 96 -21.75 12.68 -16.21
N SER A 97 -21.43 12.83 -17.49
CA SER A 97 -22.38 12.87 -18.61
C SER A 97 -21.92 11.90 -19.68
#